data_AF-A0A1M4SYX2-F1
#
_entry.id   AF-A0A1M4SYX2-F1
#
_cell.length_a   1.000
_cell.length_b   1.000
_cell.length_c   1.000
_cell.angle_alpha   90.00
_cell.angle_beta   90.00
_cell.angle_gamma   90.00
#
_symmetry.space_group_name_H-M   'P 1'
#
loop_
_entity.id
_entity.type
_entity.pdbx_description
1 polymer ?
#
loop_
_entity_poly.entity_id
_entity_poly.type
_entity_poly.pdbx_seq_one_letter_code
_entity_poly.pdbx_strand_id
1 'polypeptide(L)' 'MSITNESDLIGMKKISEAVAFTLKEMCGFAKPGMTTKEVDDSGLKFLKASVPDQPLLSPTGFRDVPV' A
#
# COMPACT_ATOMS: atom_id res chain seq x y z
N MET A 1 9.94 -12.11 -7.32
CA MET A 1 9.47 -10.78 -7.75
C MET A 1 10.52 -10.21 -8.68
N SER A 2 10.22 -10.02 -9.97
CA SER A 2 11.17 -9.49 -10.96
C SER A 2 10.57 -8.24 -11.58
N ILE A 3 11.19 -7.09 -11.33
CA ILE A 3 10.84 -5.82 -11.98
C ILE A 3 11.55 -5.83 -13.34
N THR A 4 10.82 -6.07 -14.42
CA THR A 4 11.39 -6.19 -15.77
C THR A 4 11.26 -4.90 -16.57
N ASN A 5 10.30 -4.03 -16.23
CA ASN A 5 10.03 -2.79 -16.96
C ASN A 5 10.18 -1.55 -16.06
N GLU A 6 10.56 -0.43 -16.67
CA GLU A 6 10.68 0.86 -15.98
C GLU A 6 9.33 1.35 -15.44
N SER A 7 8.23 1.05 -16.15
CA SER A 7 6.86 1.31 -15.68
C SER A 7 6.54 0.61 -14.37
N ASP A 8 7.03 -0.62 -14.19
CA ASP A 8 6.79 -1.41 -12.98
C ASP A 8 7.61 -0.83 -11.83
N LEU A 9 8.83 -0.37 -12.10
CA LEU A 9 9.69 0.30 -11.12
C LEU A 9 9.08 1.62 -10.64
N ILE A 10 8.52 2.41 -11.55
CA ILE A 10 7.81 3.66 -11.24
C ILE A 10 6.54 3.37 -10.44
N GLY A 11 5.76 2.35 -10.84
CA GLY A 11 4.58 1.91 -10.11
C GLY A 11 4.91 1.45 -8.68
N MET A 12 5.97 0.64 -8.54
CA MET A 12 6.45 0.18 -7.23
C MET A 12 6.90 1.33 -6.33
N LYS A 13 7.63 2.32 -6.86
CA LYS A 13 8.02 3.51 -6.09
C LYS A 13 6.81 4.27 -5.56
N LYS A 14 5.81 4.54 -6.42
CA LYS A 14 4.58 5.23 -6.02
C LYS A 14 3.78 4.47 -4.97
N ILE A 15 3.65 3.15 -5.13
CA ILE A 15 2.96 2.30 -4.14
C ILE A 15 3.75 2.30 -2.82
N SER A 16 5.08 2.18 -2.87
CA SER A 16 5.92 2.26 -1.67
C SER A 16 5.75 3.59 -0.93
N GLU A 17 5.70 4.72 -1.63
CA GLU A 17 5.48 6.03 -1.03
C GLU A 17 4.08 6.13 -0.37
N ALA A 18 3.04 5.65 -1.04
CA ALA A 18 1.68 5.64 -0.52
C ALA A 18 1.55 4.75 0.74
N VAL A 19 2.15 3.55 0.71
CA VAL A 19 2.17 2.63 1.86
C VAL A 19 2.99 3.20 3.01
N ALA A 20 4.16 3.78 2.73
CA ALA A 20 4.99 4.40 3.77
C ALA A 20 4.28 5.57 4.46
N PHE A 21 3.60 6.42 3.68
CA PHE A 21 2.79 7.50 4.22
C PHE A 21 1.65 6.98 5.08
N THR A 22 0.89 6.00 4.57
CA THR A 22 -0.24 5.39 5.28
C THR A 22 0.20 4.76 6.60
N LEU A 23 1.30 3.99 6.60
CA LEU A 23 1.84 3.37 7.81
C LEU A 23 2.29 4.40 8.85
N LYS A 24 2.93 5.49 8.41
CA LYS A 24 3.35 6.57 9.31
C LYS A 24 2.16 7.20 10.03
N GLU A 25 1.09 7.50 9.30
CA GLU A 25 -0.12 8.07 9.88
C GLU A 25 -0.84 7.07 10.79
N MET A 26 -0.94 5.80 10.40
CA MET A 26 -1.54 4.74 11.24
C MET A 26 -0.78 4.55 12.56
N CYS A 27 0.56 4.60 12.54
CA CYS A 27 1.39 4.54 13.75
C CYS A 27 1.15 5.74 14.68
N GLY A 28 0.97 6.95 14.13
CA GLY A 28 0.65 8.14 14.92
C GLY A 28 -0.78 8.14 15.46
N PHE A 29 -1.71 7.51 14.74
CA PHE A 29 -3.10 7.37 15.15
C PHE A 29 -3.27 6.31 16.25
N ALA A 30 -2.51 5.21 16.18
CA ALA A 30 -2.59 4.11 17.13
C ALA A 30 -2.27 4.56 18.57
N LYS A 31 -3.28 4.47 19.44
CA LYS A 31 -3.18 4.83 20.86
C LYS A 31 -3.75 3.70 21.74
N PRO A 32 -3.26 3.56 22.99
CA PRO A 32 -3.84 2.62 23.95
C PRO A 32 -5.34 2.88 24.12
N GLY A 33 -6.14 1.81 24.04
CA GLY A 33 -7.60 1.89 24.11
C GLY A 33 -8.32 2.00 22.77
N MET A 34 -7.60 2.15 21.65
CA MET A 34 -8.19 1.99 20.31
C MET A 34 -8.32 0.52 19.91
N THR A 35 -9.34 0.23 19.13
CA THR A 35 -9.51 -1.07 18.48
C THR A 35 -8.68 -1.15 17.21
N THR A 36 -8.27 -2.38 16.85
CA THR A 36 -7.60 -2.63 15.56
C THR A 36 -8.45 -2.19 14.38
N LYS A 37 -9.79 -2.26 14.50
CA LYS A 37 -10.73 -1.79 13.49
C LYS A 37 -10.64 -0.27 13.26
N GLU A 38 -10.58 0.53 14.33
CA GLU A 38 -10.49 1.99 14.19
C GLU A 38 -9.16 2.41 13.53
N VAL A 39 -8.07 1.73 13.86
CA VAL A 39 -6.76 1.94 13.23
C VAL A 39 -6.81 1.52 11.75
N ASP A 40 -7.42 0.38 11.42
CA ASP A 40 -7.57 -0.11 10.05
C ASP A 40 -8.44 0.80 9.18
N ASP A 41 -9.59 1.26 9.71
CA ASP A 41 -10.50 2.21 9.05
C ASP A 41 -9.79 3.54 8.73
N SER A 42 -8.87 3.97 9.59
CA SER A 42 -8.02 5.15 9.32
C SER A 42 -7.02 4.87 8.20
N GLY A 43 -6.40 3.68 8.18
CA GLY A 43 -5.47 3.24 7.15
C GLY A 43 -6.11 3.24 5.76
N LEU A 44 -7.34 2.74 5.65
CA LEU A 44 -8.08 2.75 4.39
C LEU A 44 -8.33 4.17 3.86
N LYS A 45 -8.58 5.14 4.74
CA LYS A 45 -8.76 6.55 4.35
C LYS A 45 -7.48 7.15 3.80
N PHE A 46 -6.34 6.90 4.46
CA PHE A 46 -5.04 7.40 3.98
C PHE A 46 -4.61 6.72 2.67
N LEU A 47 -4.89 5.42 2.52
CA LEU A 47 -4.57 4.68 1.30
C LEU A 47 -5.39 5.21 0.10
N LYS A 48 -6.69 5.44 0.29
CA LYS A 48 -7.55 6.06 -0.74
C LYS A 48 -7.13 7.48 -1.11
N ALA A 49 -6.56 8.22 -0.17
CA ALA A 49 -6.07 9.57 -0.43
C ALA A 49 -4.73 9.59 -1.17
N SER A 50 -3.88 8.56 -0.97
CA SER A 50 -2.51 8.53 -1.47
C SER A 50 -2.34 7.75 -2.78
N VAL A 51 -3.24 6.80 -3.09
CA VAL A 51 -3.21 6.04 -4.34
C VAL A 51 -4.26 6.61 -5.30
N PRO A 52 -3.90 7.29 -6.40
CA PRO A 52 -4.85 7.58 -7.47
C PRO A 52 -5.34 6.25 -8.05
N ASP A 53 -6.59 6.24 -8.54
CA ASP A 53 -7.35 5.08 -9.07
C ASP A 53 -6.73 4.43 -10.32
N GLN A 54 -5.43 4.17 -10.26
CA GLN A 54 -4.62 3.52 -11.28
C GLN A 54 -4.62 2.02 -10.98
N PRO A 55 -4.70 1.15 -12.01
CA PRO A 55 -4.61 -0.28 -11.80
C PRO A 55 -3.28 -0.59 -11.11
N LEU A 56 -3.37 -1.03 -9.85
CA LEU A 56 -2.23 -1.65 -9.16
C LEU A 56 -1.77 -2.77 -10.07
N LEU A 57 -0.49 -2.73 -10.45
CA LEU A 57 0.30 -3.70 -11.21
C LEU A 57 -0.49 -4.88 -11.79
N SER A 58 -0.41 -5.09 -13.12
CA SER A 58 -1.14 -6.17 -13.81
C SER A 58 -1.14 -7.49 -13.00
N PRO A 59 -2.30 -8.14 -12.81
CA PRO A 59 -2.48 -9.29 -11.91
C PRO A 59 -1.65 -10.55 -12.26
N THR A 60 -0.88 -10.48 -13.35
CA THR A 60 -0.04 -11.56 -13.88
C THR A 60 1.26 -11.79 -13.10
N GLY A 61 1.68 -10.88 -12.21
CA GLY A 61 2.96 -11.01 -11.49
C GLY A 61 2.95 -11.89 -10.22
N PHE A 62 1.77 -12.32 -9.76
CA PHE A 62 1.61 -13.02 -8.47
C PHE A 62 1.40 -14.55 -8.58
N ARG A 63 1.21 -15.08 -9.79
CA ARG A 63 0.79 -16.49 -9.99
C ARG A 63 1.92 -17.52 -10.01
N ASP A 64 3.18 -17.12 -10.18
CA ASP A 64 4.30 -18.04 -10.43
C ASP A 64 5.43 -17.98 -9.38
N VAL A 65 5.11 -17.79 -8.09
CA VAL A 65 6.11 -17.91 -7.02
C VAL A 65 5.82 -19.19 -6.21
N PRO A 66 6.73 -20.18 -6.22
CA PRO A 66 6.60 -21.33 -5.32
C PRO A 66 6.79 -20.85 -3.88
N VAL A 67 5.85 -21.24 -3.01
CA VAL A 67 5.92 -21.08 -1.56
C VAL A 67 7.09 -21.83 -0.94
#